data_AF-A0A3S1H6Q8-F1
#
_entry.id   AF-A0A3S1H6Q8-F1
#
_cell.length_a   1.000
_cell.length_b   1.000
_cell.length_c   1.000
_cell.angle_alpha   90.00
_cell.angle_beta   90.00
_cell.angle_gamma   90.00
#
_symmetry.space_group_name_H-M   'P 1'
#
loop_
_entity.id
_entity.type
_entity.pdbx_description
1 polymer ?
#
loop_
_entity_poly.entity_id
_entity_poly.type
_entity_poly.pdbx_seq_one_letter_code
_entity_poly.pdbx_strand_id
1 'polypeptide(L)' 'MPVELIGRKLKTALPVHLVAKDRLDAADFASSTLAWAKANGFSGEAGRTLLIPGEHAPRRRRT' A
#
# COMPACT_ATOMS: atom_id res chain seq x y z
N MET A 1 3.29 15.08 15.38
CA MET A 1 3.19 15.77 14.08
C MET A 1 1.72 16.09 13.83
N PRO A 2 1.34 17.38 13.67
CA PRO A 2 0.00 17.73 13.23
C PRO A 2 -0.20 17.30 11.77
N VAL A 3 -1.40 16.84 11.44
CA VAL A 3 -1.80 16.48 10.07
C VAL A 3 -2.92 17.44 9.66
N GLU A 4 -2.73 18.13 8.54
CA GLU A 4 -3.77 19.00 7.98
C GLU A 4 -4.76 18.19 7.14
N LEU A 5 -6.05 18.29 7.50
CA LEU A 5 -7.13 17.70 6.72
C LEU A 5 -7.61 18.71 5.70
N ILE A 6 -7.38 18.41 4.43
CA ILE A 6 -7.81 19.21 3.29
C ILE A 6 -9.18 18.74 2.81
N GLY A 7 -10.14 19.66 2.73
CA GLY A 7 -11.54 19.35 2.35
C GLY A 7 -11.75 18.97 0.89
N ARG A 8 -10.69 18.93 0.07
CA ARG A 8 -10.76 18.58 -1.36
C ARG A 8 -9.74 17.49 -1.68
N LYS A 9 -10.17 16.50 -2.46
CA LYS A 9 -9.30 15.45 -3.00
C LYS A 9 -8.23 16.05 -3.92
N LEU A 10 -6.96 15.86 -3.55
CA LEU A 10 -5.81 16.21 -4.39
C LEU A 10 -5.68 15.22 -5.55
N LYS A 11 -5.25 15.71 -6.72
CA LYS A 11 -4.92 14.86 -7.89
C LYS A 11 -3.75 13.92 -7.62
N THR A 12 -2.88 14.29 -6.68
CA THR A 12 -1.67 13.56 -6.29
C THR A 12 -1.87 12.69 -5.06
N ALA A 13 -3.09 12.61 -4.52
CA ALA A 13 -3.38 11.77 -3.36
C ALA A 13 -3.16 10.29 -3.71
N LEU A 14 -2.33 9.61 -2.93
CA LEU A 14 -2.15 8.17 -3.03
C LEU A 14 -3.32 7.46 -2.33
N PRO A 15 -3.88 6.40 -2.93
CA PRO A 15 -4.99 5.68 -2.34
C PRO A 15 -4.54 4.90 -1.09
N VAL A 16 -5.37 4.93 -0.04
CA VAL A 16 -5.22 4.08 1.14
C VAL A 16 -6.33 3.04 1.09
N HIS A 17 -5.95 1.77 1.10
CA HIS A 17 -6.87 0.65 1.06
C HIS A 17 -6.91 -0.03 2.44
N LEU A 18 -8.11 -0.22 2.98
CA LEU A 18 -8.31 -0.95 4.23
C LEU A 18 -8.35 -2.44 3.92
N VAL A 19 -7.55 -3.21 4.65
CA VAL A 19 -7.45 -4.67 4.50
C VAL A 19 -7.82 -5.31 5.82
N ALA A 20 -8.79 -6.20 5.81
CA ALA A 20 -9.13 -6.97 7.00
C ALA A 20 -8.03 -8.00 7.30
N LYS A 21 -7.82 -8.29 8.59
CA LYS A 21 -6.84 -9.26 9.04
C LYS A 21 -7.06 -10.62 8.38
N ASP A 22 -5.99 -11.20 7.85
CA ASP A 22 -5.95 -12.49 7.16
C ASP A 22 -6.87 -12.56 5.91
N ARG A 23 -7.28 -11.40 5.38
CA ARG A 23 -8.15 -11.26 4.20
C ARG A 23 -7.48 -10.54 3.05
N LEU A 24 -6.15 -10.56 3.00
CA LEU A 24 -5.38 -9.96 1.91
C LEU A 24 -5.75 -10.55 0.54
N ASP A 25 -5.96 -11.87 0.45
CA ASP A 25 -6.36 -12.55 -0.79
C ASP A 25 -7.83 -12.31 -1.19
N ALA A 26 -8.66 -11.82 -0.25
CA ALA A 26 -10.04 -11.45 -0.51
C ALA A 26 -10.20 -9.99 -0.97
N ALA A 27 -9.10 -9.24 -0.98
CA ALA A 27 -9.08 -7.88 -1.51
C ALA A 27 -8.76 -7.92 -3.00
N ASP A 28 -9.50 -7.13 -3.79
CA ASP A 28 -9.35 -7.02 -5.26
C ASP A 28 -8.09 -6.25 -5.65
N PHE A 29 -6.91 -6.76 -5.27
CA PHE A 29 -5.61 -6.20 -5.63
C PHE A 29 -5.01 -6.93 -6.83
N ALA A 30 -4.18 -6.21 -7.59
CA ALA A 30 -3.36 -6.81 -8.63
C ALA A 30 -2.43 -7.90 -8.05
N SER A 31 -2.13 -8.92 -8.86
CA SER A 31 -1.28 -10.04 -8.45
C SER A 31 0.11 -9.62 -7.98
N SER A 32 0.69 -8.59 -8.58
CA SER A 32 1.96 -7.99 -8.17
C SER A 32 1.90 -7.39 -6.76
N THR A 33 0.80 -6.74 -6.41
CA THR A 33 0.54 -6.18 -5.07
C THR A 33 0.44 -7.29 -4.04
N LEU A 34 -0.30 -8.37 -4.34
CA LEU A 34 -0.43 -9.52 -3.45
C LEU A 34 0.93 -10.21 -3.22
N ALA A 35 1.72 -10.41 -4.29
CA ALA A 35 3.06 -10.99 -4.19
C ALA A 35 3.99 -10.14 -3.34
N TRP A 36 3.96 -8.81 -3.52
CA TRP A 36 4.74 -7.88 -2.71
C TRP A 36 4.34 -7.93 -1.23
N ALA A 37 3.04 -7.92 -0.95
CA ALA A 37 2.54 -7.98 0.42
C ALA A 37 2.94 -9.28 1.13
N LYS A 38 2.86 -10.42 0.44
CA LYS A 38 3.32 -11.72 0.97
C LYS A 38 4.83 -11.74 1.21
N ALA A 39 5.64 -11.19 0.29
CA ALA A 39 7.09 -11.09 0.45
C ALA A 39 7.51 -10.22 1.66
N ASN A 40 6.65 -9.26 2.05
CA ASN A 40 6.87 -8.41 3.23
C ASN A 40 6.18 -8.95 4.51
N GLY A 41 5.58 -10.15 4.44
CA GLY A 41 4.87 -10.75 5.57
C GLY A 41 3.67 -9.93 6.05
N PHE A 42 3.02 -9.20 5.15
CA PHE A 42 1.83 -8.41 5.47
C PHE A 42 0.55 -9.24 5.32
N SER A 43 -0.27 -9.26 6.37
CA SER A 43 -1.53 -10.02 6.45
C SER A 43 -2.76 -9.14 6.73
N GLY A 44 -2.61 -7.81 6.80
CA GLY A 44 -3.70 -6.91 7.20
C GLY A 44 -3.89 -6.79 8.72
N GLU A 45 -2.83 -7.00 9.51
CA GLU A 45 -2.84 -6.78 10.96
C GLU A 45 -3.24 -5.33 11.32
N ALA A 46 -4.07 -5.19 12.37
CA ALA A 46 -4.49 -3.88 12.85
C ALA A 46 -3.28 -3.02 13.27
N GLY A 47 -3.28 -1.76 12.84
CA GLY A 47 -2.18 -0.83 13.10
C GLY A 47 -0.94 -1.05 12.22
N ARG A 48 -0.93 -2.08 11.36
CA ARG A 48 0.15 -2.31 10.39
C ARG A 48 -0.20 -1.67 9.06
N THR A 49 0.79 -1.06 8.42
CA THR A 49 0.64 -0.45 7.10
C THR A 49 1.76 -0.94 6.20
N LEU A 50 1.43 -1.23 4.94
CA LEU A 50 2.39 -1.60 3.91
C LEU A 50 2.32 -0.58 2.77
N LEU A 51 3.49 -0.06 2.39
CA LEU A 51 3.63 0.76 1.19
C LEU A 51 3.81 -0.14 -0.03
N ILE A 52 3.01 0.12 -1.06
CA ILE A 52 3.10 -0.59 -2.34
C ILE A 52 3.95 0.27 -3.29
N PRO A 53 5.00 -0.29 -3.92
CA PRO A 53 5.76 0.43 -4.93
C PRO A 53 4.85 0.77 -6.11
N GLY A 54 4.87 2.03 -6.55
CA GLY A 54 4.21 2.41 -7.80
C GLY A 54 4.84 1.70 -8.99
N GLU A 55 4.10 1.56 -10.09
CA GLU A 55 4.58 0.91 -11.34
C GLU A 55 5.91 1.51 -11.84
N HIS A 56 6.20 2.76 -11.50
CA HIS A 56 7.44 3.47 -11.81
C HIS A 56 8.38 3.63 -10.60
N ALA A 57 8.48 2.65 -9.71
CA ALA A 57 9.51 2.69 -8.68
C ALA A 57 10.89 2.81 -9.37
N PRO A 58 11.67 3.88 -9.14
CA PRO A 58 12.97 4.04 -9.77
C PRO A 58 13.84 2.87 -9.33
N ARG A 59 14.21 2.00 -10.28
CA ARG A 59 15.22 0.95 -10.06
C ARG A 59 16.47 1.65 -9.56
N ARG A 60 16.78 1.53 -8.27
CA ARG A 60 18.11 1.88 -7.78
C ARG A 60 19.08 0.94 -8.47
N ARG A 61 19.77 1.43 -9.51
CA ARG A 61 20.95 0.76 -10.05
C ARG A 61 21.92 0.62 -8.88
N ARG A 62 22.12 -0.61 -8.41
CA ARG A 62 23.29 -0.96 -7.62
C ARG A 62 24.47 -0.92 -8.60
N THR A 63 25.23 0.17 -8.55
CA THR A 63 26.63 0.22 -8.99
C THR A 63 27.50 -0.41 -7.94
#